data_AF-A0A2R6C6T3-F1
#
_entry.id   AF-A0A2R6C6T3-F1
#
_cell.length_a   1.000
_cell.length_b   1.000
_cell.length_c   1.000
_cell.angle_alpha   90.00
_cell.angle_beta   90.00
_cell.angle_gamma   90.00
#
_symmetry.space_group_name_H-M   'P 1'
#
loop_
_entity.id
_entity.type
_entity.pdbx_description
1 polymer ?
#
loop_
_entity_poly.entity_id
_entity_poly.type
_entity_poly.pdbx_seq_one_letter_code
_entity_poly.pdbx_strand_id
1 'polypeptide(L)'
;MLEPFLWMAAVGMGLLTAYTLAYVSDTDRALEVYLGVFVLGMMAAMLGGGLIYLAHPGVSGIETAIWLNMGVMGFLTVPIIRVLVKTALERGELTLYVYTIPYRYLWLIRTLFIGLVLFNELLMGWAFIAVTQGVPIFSVEGGSLIRAFSGIAGSDWFVFIMAVEMAFSAYLIRRLIPKSFLLVVLFQVATMIFSPTAIGVNYWREISVVVDGLVMAGFMLYVFLKLYRGGPLNRNFTSYLYTLVLIYAFMMIGILVWVTTSSELLFSLSLLAQMVLYFRVELEPSTFTAREKRSWLLDAKWSFQ
;
A
#
# COMPACT_ATOMS: atom_id res chain seq x y z
N MET A 1 2.95 5.37 -28.41
CA MET A 1 1.84 4.43 -28.68
C MET A 1 1.70 3.32 -27.63
N LEU A 2 2.74 2.94 -26.89
CA LEU A 2 2.66 1.90 -25.84
C LEU A 2 2.12 2.39 -24.49
N GLU A 3 2.21 3.69 -24.21
CA GLU A 3 1.87 4.29 -22.92
C GLU A 3 0.43 4.03 -22.43
N PRO A 4 -0.63 4.10 -23.27
CA PRO A 4 -1.98 3.74 -22.81
C PRO A 4 -2.11 2.27 -22.39
N PHE A 5 -1.38 1.36 -23.05
CA PHE A 5 -1.38 -0.05 -22.70
C PHE A 5 -0.68 -0.31 -21.36
N LEU A 6 0.40 0.42 -21.08
CA LEU A 6 1.09 0.35 -19.79
C LEU A 6 0.18 0.83 -18.65
N TRP A 7 -0.54 1.94 -18.84
CA TRP A 7 -1.55 2.41 -17.88
C TRP A 7 -2.67 1.40 -17.64
N MET A 8 -3.20 0.77 -18.68
CA MET A 8 -4.21 -0.28 -18.52
C MET A 8 -3.67 -1.50 -17.75
N ALA A 9 -2.44 -1.93 -18.04
CA ALA A 9 -1.79 -3.02 -17.32
C ALA A 9 -1.54 -2.66 -15.85
N ALA A 10 -1.08 -1.45 -15.58
CA ALA A 10 -0.82 -0.93 -14.25
C ALA A 10 -2.10 -0.89 -13.39
N VAL A 11 -3.18 -0.33 -13.94
CA VAL A 11 -4.50 -0.32 -13.28
C VAL A 11 -5.00 -1.75 -13.06
N GLY A 12 -4.87 -2.64 -14.05
CA GLY A 12 -5.25 -4.05 -13.90
C GLY A 12 -4.51 -4.74 -12.77
N MET A 13 -3.20 -4.50 -12.63
CA MET A 13 -2.38 -5.03 -11.54
C MET A 13 -2.79 -4.44 -10.19
N GLY A 14 -2.94 -3.12 -10.08
CA GLY A 14 -3.39 -2.48 -8.83
C GLY A 14 -4.76 -2.99 -8.37
N LEU A 15 -5.69 -3.25 -9.31
CA LEU A 15 -6.99 -3.87 -8.97
C LEU A 15 -6.86 -5.30 -8.46
N LEU A 16 -5.94 -6.10 -9.01
CA LEU A 16 -5.64 -7.45 -8.51
C LEU A 16 -4.99 -7.41 -7.13
N THR A 17 -4.08 -6.46 -6.88
CA THR A 17 -3.48 -6.24 -5.56
C THR A 17 -4.55 -5.87 -4.53
N ALA A 18 -5.39 -4.86 -4.82
CA ALA A 18 -6.50 -4.47 -3.96
C ALA A 18 -7.49 -5.62 -3.69
N TYR A 19 -7.81 -6.42 -4.71
CA TYR A 19 -8.68 -7.58 -4.52
C TYR A 19 -8.03 -8.64 -3.62
N THR A 20 -6.74 -8.91 -3.80
CA THR A 20 -5.98 -9.87 -3.00
C THR A 20 -5.90 -9.43 -1.54
N LEU A 21 -5.65 -8.15 -1.29
CA LEU A 21 -5.64 -7.58 0.06
C LEU A 21 -7.02 -7.62 0.72
N ALA A 22 -8.06 -7.22 0.00
CA ALA A 22 -9.44 -7.32 0.48
C ALA A 22 -9.83 -8.78 0.78
N TYR A 23 -9.38 -9.75 -0.02
CA TYR A 23 -9.64 -11.17 0.20
C TYR A 23 -8.97 -11.71 1.47
N VAL A 24 -7.79 -11.20 1.84
CA VAL A 24 -7.06 -11.61 3.05
C VAL A 24 -7.42 -10.73 4.27
N SER A 25 -8.25 -9.69 4.09
CA SER A 25 -8.64 -8.78 5.16
C SER A 25 -9.39 -9.51 6.28
N ASP A 26 -8.95 -9.32 7.53
CA ASP A 26 -9.52 -9.96 8.73
C ASP A 26 -9.57 -11.51 8.73
N THR A 27 -8.85 -12.16 7.82
CA THR A 27 -8.76 -13.63 7.75
C THR A 27 -7.58 -14.15 8.59
N ASP A 28 -7.83 -15.21 9.38
CA ASP A 28 -6.82 -15.98 10.13
C ASP A 28 -6.53 -17.36 9.50
N ARG A 29 -7.21 -17.68 8.40
CA ARG A 29 -7.13 -18.96 7.69
C ARG A 29 -5.84 -19.07 6.91
N ALA A 30 -5.03 -20.08 7.23
CA ALA A 30 -3.70 -20.21 6.67
C ALA A 30 -3.68 -20.38 5.14
N LEU A 31 -4.65 -21.11 4.58
CA LEU A 31 -4.74 -21.31 3.14
C LEU A 31 -4.96 -19.98 2.40
N GLU A 32 -5.90 -19.17 2.86
CA GLU A 32 -6.22 -17.86 2.26
C GLU A 32 -5.01 -16.91 2.34
N VAL A 33 -4.33 -16.88 3.50
CA VAL A 33 -3.10 -16.12 3.69
C VAL A 33 -1.99 -16.59 2.75
N TYR A 34 -1.72 -17.89 2.65
CA TYR A 34 -0.67 -18.40 1.77
C TYR A 34 -0.99 -18.20 0.29
N LEU A 35 -2.26 -18.29 -0.09
CA LEU A 35 -2.71 -17.93 -1.44
C LEU A 35 -2.47 -16.45 -1.74
N GLY A 36 -2.76 -15.55 -0.79
CA GLY A 36 -2.47 -14.13 -0.95
C GLY A 36 -0.97 -13.85 -1.10
N VAL A 37 -0.12 -14.46 -0.27
CA VAL A 37 1.36 -14.36 -0.41
C VAL A 37 1.83 -14.92 -1.75
N PHE A 38 1.24 -16.03 -2.20
CA PHE A 38 1.56 -16.65 -3.47
C PHE A 38 1.22 -15.74 -4.66
N VAL A 39 0.03 -15.13 -4.68
CA VAL A 39 -0.38 -14.19 -5.74
C VAL A 39 0.53 -12.97 -5.75
N LEU A 40 0.76 -12.33 -4.60
CA LEU A 40 1.65 -11.17 -4.51
C LEU A 40 3.09 -11.50 -4.90
N GLY A 41 3.60 -12.65 -4.49
CA GLY A 41 4.95 -13.09 -4.85
C GLY A 41 5.09 -13.48 -6.33
N MET A 42 4.03 -14.01 -6.95
CA MET A 42 4.00 -14.26 -8.39
C MET A 42 4.06 -12.94 -9.18
N MET A 43 3.31 -11.92 -8.75
CA MET A 43 3.38 -10.58 -9.35
C MET A 43 4.78 -10.00 -9.24
N ALA A 44 5.43 -10.14 -8.06
CA ALA A 44 6.80 -9.68 -7.84
C ALA A 44 7.79 -10.39 -8.78
N ALA A 45 7.67 -11.71 -8.93
CA ALA A 45 8.56 -12.49 -9.79
C ALA A 45 8.38 -12.14 -11.27
N MET A 46 7.14 -11.90 -11.71
CA MET A 46 6.84 -11.52 -13.09
C MET A 46 7.45 -10.15 -13.42
N LEU A 47 7.26 -9.15 -12.56
CA LEU A 47 7.84 -7.82 -12.73
C LEU A 47 9.37 -7.85 -12.61
N GLY A 48 9.91 -8.58 -11.63
CA GLY A 48 11.35 -8.80 -11.46
C GLY A 48 11.99 -9.48 -12.65
N GLY A 49 11.34 -10.50 -13.23
CA GLY A 49 11.77 -11.16 -14.46
C GLY A 49 11.75 -10.20 -15.66
N GLY A 50 10.73 -9.35 -15.75
CA GLY A 50 10.66 -8.28 -16.75
C GLY A 50 11.83 -7.30 -16.63
N LEU A 51 12.16 -6.86 -15.42
CA LEU A 51 13.33 -6.01 -15.15
C LEU A 51 14.65 -6.69 -15.52
N ILE A 52 14.81 -7.98 -15.23
CA ILE A 52 16.02 -8.74 -15.63
C ILE A 52 16.15 -8.76 -17.16
N TYR A 53 15.06 -9.00 -17.89
CA TYR A 53 15.06 -8.97 -19.35
C TYR A 53 15.42 -7.58 -19.89
N LEU A 54 14.89 -6.52 -19.29
CA LEU A 54 15.22 -5.13 -19.66
C LEU A 54 16.69 -4.80 -19.35
N ALA A 55 17.27 -5.37 -18.28
CA ALA A 55 18.67 -5.18 -17.93
C ALA A 55 19.63 -5.91 -18.88
N HIS A 56 19.27 -7.12 -19.30
CA HIS A 56 20.09 -7.97 -20.18
C HIS A 56 19.24 -8.51 -21.34
N PRO A 57 18.96 -7.68 -22.36
CA PRO A 57 18.12 -8.11 -23.48
C PRO A 57 18.77 -9.26 -24.25
N GLY A 58 18.02 -10.36 -24.42
CA GLY A 58 18.50 -11.54 -25.14
C GLY A 58 18.10 -12.85 -24.47
N VAL A 59 18.60 -13.96 -25.02
CA VAL A 59 18.27 -15.32 -24.55
C VAL A 59 18.69 -15.53 -23.09
N SER A 60 19.87 -15.03 -22.70
CA SER A 60 20.37 -15.14 -21.33
C SER A 60 19.48 -14.43 -20.30
N GLY A 61 18.91 -13.27 -20.64
CA GLY A 61 17.96 -12.55 -19.79
C GLY A 61 16.64 -13.31 -19.63
N ILE A 62 16.14 -13.89 -20.73
CA ILE A 62 14.93 -14.72 -20.72
C ILE A 62 15.13 -15.97 -19.84
N GLU A 63 16.24 -16.67 -20.02
CA GLU A 63 16.57 -17.85 -19.20
C GLU A 63 16.63 -17.51 -17.72
N THR A 64 17.31 -16.42 -17.36
CA THR A 64 17.42 -15.95 -15.98
C THR A 64 16.05 -15.57 -15.40
N ALA A 65 15.20 -14.90 -16.19
CA ALA A 65 13.84 -14.56 -15.78
C ALA A 65 12.95 -15.81 -15.59
N ILE A 66 13.09 -16.82 -16.45
CA ILE A 66 12.39 -18.11 -16.29
C ILE A 66 12.81 -18.80 -15.00
N TRP A 67 14.13 -18.89 -14.74
CA TRP A 67 14.65 -19.49 -13.51
C TRP A 67 14.17 -18.76 -12.25
N LEU A 68 14.15 -17.43 -12.26
CA LEU A 68 13.60 -16.64 -11.15
C LEU A 68 12.12 -16.99 -10.92
N ASN A 69 11.30 -16.96 -11.97
CA ASN A 69 9.87 -17.22 -11.88
C ASN A 69 9.58 -18.65 -11.40
N MET A 70 10.26 -19.65 -11.96
CA MET A 70 10.13 -21.05 -11.54
C MET A 70 10.57 -21.25 -10.09
N GLY A 71 11.68 -20.64 -9.68
CA GLY A 71 12.20 -20.72 -8.31
C GLY A 71 11.23 -20.12 -7.30
N VAL A 72 10.73 -18.91 -7.57
CA VAL A 72 9.76 -18.22 -6.69
C VAL A 72 8.45 -18.98 -6.62
N MET A 73 7.87 -19.38 -7.75
CA MET A 73 6.62 -20.15 -7.77
C MET A 73 6.79 -21.51 -7.06
N GLY A 74 7.90 -22.21 -7.30
CA GLY A 74 8.21 -23.46 -6.62
C GLY A 74 8.27 -23.29 -5.10
N PHE A 75 9.00 -22.28 -4.62
CA PHE A 75 9.13 -21.98 -3.19
C PHE A 75 7.80 -21.58 -2.54
N LEU A 76 7.04 -20.68 -3.16
CA LEU A 76 5.77 -20.19 -2.62
C LEU A 76 4.64 -21.22 -2.66
N THR A 77 4.75 -22.25 -3.50
CA THR A 77 3.78 -23.36 -3.56
C THR A 77 3.95 -24.34 -2.40
N VAL A 78 5.17 -24.47 -1.85
CA VAL A 78 5.47 -25.40 -0.73
C VAL A 78 4.53 -25.20 0.48
N PRO A 79 4.33 -23.99 1.04
CA PRO A 79 3.42 -23.81 2.16
C PRO A 79 1.96 -24.16 1.82
N ILE A 80 1.51 -23.90 0.59
CA ILE A 80 0.16 -24.26 0.13
C ILE A 80 -0.01 -25.79 0.12
N ILE A 81 0.93 -26.51 -0.50
CA ILE A 81 0.91 -27.98 -0.53
C ILE A 81 0.96 -28.54 0.89
N ARG A 82 1.80 -28.00 1.77
CA ARG A 82 1.87 -28.45 3.18
C ARG A 82 0.53 -28.31 3.89
N VAL A 83 -0.16 -27.19 3.72
CA VAL A 83 -1.50 -27.01 4.31
C VAL A 83 -2.49 -28.01 3.70
N LEU A 84 -2.53 -28.15 2.37
CA LEU A 84 -3.44 -29.08 1.70
C LEU A 84 -3.20 -30.55 2.09
N VAL A 85 -1.94 -30.99 2.14
CA VAL A 85 -1.56 -32.34 2.56
C VAL A 85 -1.93 -32.58 4.02
N LYS A 86 -1.66 -31.61 4.91
CA LYS A 86 -2.04 -31.71 6.32
C LYS A 86 -3.56 -31.82 6.47
N THR A 87 -4.32 -30.99 5.76
CA THR A 87 -5.79 -31.07 5.75
C THR A 87 -6.30 -32.40 5.21
N ALA A 88 -5.67 -32.97 4.18
CA ALA A 88 -6.05 -34.26 3.59
C ALA A 88 -5.69 -35.46 4.49
N LEU A 89 -4.55 -35.41 5.20
CA LEU A 89 -4.11 -36.47 6.10
C LEU A 89 -4.88 -36.49 7.42
N GLU A 90 -5.34 -35.32 7.89
CA GLU A 90 -6.00 -35.20 9.20
C GLU A 90 -7.48 -35.63 9.20
N ARG A 91 -8.17 -35.84 8.06
CA ARG A 91 -9.49 -36.54 7.99
C ARG A 91 -10.02 -36.78 6.56
N GLY A 92 -10.67 -37.93 6.37
CA GLY A 92 -11.46 -38.32 5.18
C GLY A 92 -12.88 -37.74 5.11
N GLU A 93 -13.21 -36.71 5.89
CA GLU A 93 -14.47 -35.97 5.77
C GLU A 93 -14.15 -34.48 5.56
N LEU A 94 -14.62 -33.96 4.44
CA LEU A 94 -14.44 -32.61 3.89
C LEU A 94 -15.07 -31.48 4.74
N THR A 95 -15.11 -31.62 6.06
CA THR A 95 -15.42 -30.50 6.95
C THR A 95 -14.14 -29.70 7.16
N LEU A 96 -14.06 -28.58 6.44
CA LEU A 96 -13.03 -27.54 6.40
C LEU A 96 -12.74 -26.97 7.82
N TYR A 97 -12.21 -27.78 8.74
CA TYR A 97 -11.62 -27.29 9.99
C TYR A 97 -10.33 -26.57 9.61
N VAL A 98 -10.49 -25.26 9.44
CA VAL A 98 -9.52 -24.39 8.81
C VAL A 98 -8.28 -24.33 9.68
N TYR A 99 -7.13 -24.76 9.17
CA TYR A 99 -5.85 -24.51 9.84
C TYR A 99 -5.70 -23.00 10.01
N THR A 100 -5.83 -22.50 11.23
CA THR A 100 -5.72 -21.08 11.57
C THR A 100 -4.29 -20.75 11.97
N ILE A 101 -3.82 -19.58 11.55
CA ILE A 101 -2.51 -19.08 11.91
C ILE A 101 -2.53 -18.62 13.38
N PRO A 102 -1.53 -18.99 14.20
CA PRO A 102 -1.48 -18.53 15.58
C PRO A 102 -1.40 -17.01 15.65
N TYR A 103 -2.16 -16.39 16.56
CA TYR A 103 -2.25 -14.93 16.72
C TYR A 103 -0.89 -14.23 16.83
N ARG A 104 0.11 -14.88 17.44
CA ARG A 104 1.49 -14.40 17.57
C ARG A 104 2.18 -14.10 16.23
N TYR A 105 1.80 -14.79 15.14
CA TYR A 105 2.42 -14.63 13.83
C TYR A 105 1.62 -13.72 12.89
N LEU A 106 0.40 -13.31 13.25
CA LEU A 106 -0.43 -12.46 12.39
C LEU A 106 0.23 -11.11 12.10
N TRP A 107 0.90 -10.49 13.08
CA TRP A 107 1.60 -9.22 12.84
C TRP A 107 2.75 -9.37 11.83
N LEU A 108 3.51 -10.46 11.90
CA LEU A 108 4.60 -10.76 10.96
C LEU A 108 4.05 -10.94 9.55
N ILE A 109 2.97 -11.69 9.42
CA ILE A 109 2.31 -11.92 8.13
C ILE A 109 1.77 -10.63 7.57
N ARG A 110 1.09 -9.81 8.37
CA ARG A 110 0.59 -8.51 7.91
C ARG A 110 1.72 -7.59 7.45
N THR A 111 2.83 -7.58 8.18
CA THR A 111 4.03 -6.82 7.79
C THR A 111 4.62 -7.35 6.49
N LEU A 112 4.64 -8.67 6.29
CA LEU A 112 5.05 -9.30 5.04
C LEU A 112 4.12 -8.89 3.88
N PHE A 113 2.81 -8.87 4.07
CA PHE A 113 1.84 -8.43 3.05
C PHE A 113 2.09 -6.97 2.66
N ILE A 114 2.21 -6.07 3.63
CA ILE A 114 2.50 -4.65 3.37
C ILE A 114 3.84 -4.52 2.60
N GLY A 115 4.86 -5.25 3.04
CA GLY A 115 6.16 -5.25 2.39
C GLY A 115 6.11 -5.78 0.96
N LEU A 116 5.37 -6.86 0.70
CA LEU A 116 5.21 -7.43 -0.65
C LEU A 116 4.44 -6.51 -1.59
N VAL A 117 3.37 -5.86 -1.10
CA VAL A 117 2.61 -4.90 -1.90
C VAL A 117 3.47 -3.71 -2.27
N LEU A 118 4.12 -3.07 -1.29
CA LEU A 118 5.03 -1.96 -1.56
C LEU A 118 6.17 -2.37 -2.50
N PHE A 119 6.70 -3.59 -2.34
CA PHE A 119 7.73 -4.11 -3.23
C PHE A 119 7.21 -4.31 -4.66
N ASN A 120 6.00 -4.84 -4.84
CA ASN A 120 5.37 -4.97 -6.16
C ASN A 120 5.20 -3.61 -6.84
N GLU A 121 4.70 -2.62 -6.10
CA GLU A 121 4.44 -1.28 -6.62
C GLU A 121 5.74 -0.56 -6.98
N LEU A 122 6.80 -0.75 -6.18
CA LEU A 122 8.14 -0.27 -6.51
C LEU A 122 8.70 -0.95 -7.77
N LEU A 123 8.58 -2.28 -7.89
CA LEU A 123 9.02 -3.01 -9.09
C LEU A 123 8.23 -2.57 -10.33
N MET A 124 6.93 -2.32 -10.18
CA MET A 124 6.06 -1.85 -11.24
C MET A 124 6.47 -0.45 -11.71
N GLY A 125 6.61 0.50 -10.78
CA GLY A 125 7.09 1.85 -11.08
C GLY A 125 8.46 1.82 -11.75
N TRP A 126 9.38 0.97 -11.26
CA TRP A 126 10.69 0.81 -11.87
C TRP A 126 10.63 0.24 -13.30
N ALA A 127 9.82 -0.79 -13.52
CA ALA A 127 9.65 -1.40 -14.84
C ALA A 127 9.07 -0.41 -15.84
N PHE A 128 8.07 0.37 -15.46
CA PHE A 128 7.46 1.35 -16.36
C PHE A 128 8.36 2.54 -16.64
N ILE A 129 9.11 3.05 -15.66
CA ILE A 129 10.12 4.08 -15.89
C ILE A 129 11.18 3.57 -16.87
N ALA A 130 11.68 2.35 -16.67
CA ALA A 130 12.68 1.75 -17.55
C ALA A 130 12.17 1.62 -19.01
N VAL A 131 10.91 1.21 -19.19
CA VAL A 131 10.30 1.07 -20.52
C VAL A 131 10.02 2.43 -21.17
N THR A 132 9.53 3.41 -20.42
CA THR A 132 9.12 4.72 -20.95
C THR A 132 10.30 5.63 -21.24
N GLN A 133 11.33 5.63 -20.38
CA GLN A 133 12.49 6.50 -20.52
C GLN A 133 13.64 5.83 -21.31
N GLY A 134 13.60 4.51 -21.51
CA GLY A 134 14.66 3.77 -22.21
C GLY A 134 16.02 3.82 -21.51
N VAL A 135 16.02 4.15 -20.21
CA VAL A 135 17.23 4.31 -19.40
C VAL A 135 17.59 2.95 -18.77
N PRO A 136 18.86 2.50 -18.85
CA PRO A 136 19.26 1.26 -18.20
C PRO A 136 19.09 1.36 -16.69
N ILE A 137 18.59 0.27 -16.10
CA ILE A 137 18.09 0.12 -14.71
C ILE A 137 19.06 0.64 -13.63
N PHE A 138 20.36 0.70 -13.90
CA PHE A 138 21.41 1.15 -12.95
C PHE A 138 21.97 2.56 -13.22
N SER A 139 21.43 3.28 -14.22
CA SER A 139 21.91 4.62 -14.61
C SER A 139 20.98 5.76 -14.17
N VAL A 140 19.84 5.44 -13.54
CA VAL A 140 18.93 6.43 -12.98
C VAL A 140 19.64 7.13 -11.81
N GLU A 141 19.93 8.43 -11.99
CA GLU A 141 20.43 9.37 -10.97
C GLU A 141 21.77 9.02 -10.29
N GLY A 142 22.75 8.53 -11.06
CA GLY A 142 24.16 8.55 -10.63
C GLY A 142 24.56 7.51 -9.58
N GLY A 143 23.83 6.39 -9.48
CA GLY A 143 24.29 5.18 -8.76
C GLY A 143 23.98 5.11 -7.27
N SER A 144 23.28 6.10 -6.69
CA SER A 144 22.78 5.99 -5.30
C SER A 144 21.41 5.34 -5.26
N LEU A 145 21.30 4.15 -4.64
CA LEU A 145 20.03 3.44 -4.44
C LEU A 145 18.93 4.32 -3.80
N ILE A 146 19.33 5.26 -2.95
CA ILE A 146 18.40 6.17 -2.25
C ILE A 146 17.74 7.16 -3.22
N ARG A 147 18.49 7.64 -4.21
CA ARG A 147 17.99 8.56 -5.23
C ARG A 147 17.07 7.85 -6.22
N ALA A 148 17.49 6.68 -6.70
CA ALA A 148 16.65 5.81 -7.52
C ALA A 148 15.32 5.48 -6.81
N PHE A 149 15.37 5.15 -5.52
CA PHE A 149 14.17 4.92 -4.73
C PHE A 149 13.28 6.17 -4.61
N SER A 150 13.86 7.34 -4.34
CA SER A 150 13.10 8.60 -4.25
C SER A 150 12.41 8.94 -5.57
N GLY A 151 13.10 8.74 -6.70
CA GLY A 151 12.54 8.99 -8.03
C GLY A 151 11.42 8.01 -8.41
N ILE A 152 11.52 6.74 -8.00
CA ILE A 152 10.45 5.76 -8.23
C ILE A 152 9.24 6.04 -7.33
N ALA A 153 9.47 6.23 -6.02
CA ALA A 153 8.40 6.48 -5.06
C ALA A 153 7.69 7.84 -5.26
N GLY A 154 8.38 8.80 -5.89
CA GLY A 154 7.82 10.08 -6.33
C GLY A 154 7.27 10.07 -7.77
N SER A 155 7.29 8.92 -8.47
CA SER A 155 6.81 8.85 -9.84
C SER A 155 5.28 8.81 -9.91
N ASP A 156 4.75 9.33 -11.02
CA ASP A 156 3.34 9.23 -11.40
C ASP A 156 2.86 7.79 -11.50
N TRP A 157 3.67 6.91 -12.09
CA TRP A 157 3.41 5.47 -12.17
C TRP A 157 3.21 4.81 -10.82
N PHE A 158 3.96 5.24 -9.80
CA PHE A 158 3.81 4.71 -8.44
C PHE A 158 2.62 5.34 -7.73
N VAL A 159 2.57 6.67 -7.66
CA VAL A 159 1.62 7.38 -6.79
C VAL A 159 0.18 7.30 -7.32
N PHE A 160 -0.01 7.39 -8.64
CA PHE A 160 -1.35 7.29 -9.22
C PHE A 160 -1.94 5.89 -9.10
N ILE A 161 -1.15 4.85 -9.41
CA ILE A 161 -1.61 3.46 -9.34
C ILE A 161 -1.94 3.07 -7.91
N MET A 162 -1.09 3.47 -6.96
CA MET A 162 -1.37 3.36 -5.54
C MET A 162 -2.67 4.06 -5.15
N ALA A 163 -2.92 5.28 -5.63
CA ALA A 163 -4.15 5.99 -5.33
C ALA A 163 -5.40 5.24 -5.86
N VAL A 164 -5.30 4.62 -7.04
CA VAL A 164 -6.36 3.78 -7.63
C VAL A 164 -6.57 2.50 -6.81
N GLU A 165 -5.49 1.83 -6.42
CA GLU A 165 -5.53 0.64 -5.55
C GLU A 165 -6.25 0.96 -4.24
N MET A 166 -5.82 2.02 -3.55
CA MET A 166 -6.40 2.48 -2.30
C MET A 166 -7.88 2.86 -2.47
N ALA A 167 -8.26 3.53 -3.57
CA ALA A 167 -9.65 3.86 -3.85
C ALA A 167 -10.51 2.60 -4.02
N PHE A 168 -10.00 1.61 -4.76
CA PHE A 168 -10.72 0.37 -5.01
C PHE A 168 -10.80 -0.52 -3.77
N SER A 169 -9.72 -0.67 -3.01
CA SER A 169 -9.77 -1.45 -1.79
C SER A 169 -10.63 -0.80 -0.72
N ALA A 170 -10.61 0.54 -0.59
CA ALA A 170 -11.53 1.27 0.28
C ALA A 170 -13.00 0.98 -0.08
N TYR A 171 -13.30 0.88 -1.38
CA TYR A 171 -14.61 0.45 -1.86
C TYR A 171 -14.92 -1.00 -1.46
N LEU A 172 -13.99 -1.95 -1.60
CA LEU A 172 -14.20 -3.36 -1.25
C LEU A 172 -14.44 -3.55 0.26
N ILE A 173 -13.63 -2.90 1.11
CA ILE A 173 -13.71 -3.04 2.58
C ILE A 173 -14.79 -2.13 3.21
N ARG A 174 -15.54 -1.35 2.42
CA ARG A 174 -16.51 -0.33 2.92
C ARG A 174 -17.56 -0.86 3.88
N ARG A 175 -17.86 -2.16 3.83
CA ARG A 175 -18.84 -2.83 4.70
C ARG A 175 -18.22 -3.36 6.00
N LEU A 176 -16.89 -3.49 6.06
CA LEU A 176 -16.14 -3.99 7.21
C LEU A 176 -15.77 -2.89 8.20
N ILE A 177 -15.65 -1.65 7.73
CA ILE A 177 -15.28 -0.49 8.56
C ILE A 177 -16.46 0.41 8.93
N PRO A 178 -16.43 1.08 10.09
CA PRO A 178 -17.45 2.07 10.45
C PRO A 178 -17.51 3.21 9.42
N LYS A 179 -18.71 3.72 9.09
CA LYS A 179 -18.90 4.85 8.15
C LYS A 179 -18.02 6.06 8.46
N SER A 180 -17.85 6.35 9.74
CA SER A 180 -17.05 7.49 10.21
C SER A 180 -15.54 7.31 10.01
N PHE A 181 -15.09 6.06 9.86
CA PHE A 181 -13.72 5.70 9.52
C PHE A 181 -13.51 5.60 8.02
N LEU A 182 -14.51 5.09 7.28
CA LEU A 182 -14.52 5.14 5.82
C LEU A 182 -14.29 6.57 5.30
N LEU A 183 -14.89 7.58 5.94
CA LEU A 183 -14.68 8.98 5.56
C LEU A 183 -13.20 9.42 5.72
N VAL A 184 -12.52 8.95 6.78
CA VAL A 184 -11.08 9.22 6.99
C VAL A 184 -10.25 8.53 5.92
N VAL A 185 -10.57 7.28 5.61
CA VAL A 185 -9.94 6.54 4.52
C VAL A 185 -10.12 7.24 3.18
N LEU A 186 -11.32 7.78 2.90
CA LEU A 186 -11.59 8.53 1.67
C LEU A 186 -10.79 9.83 1.59
N PHE A 187 -10.58 10.53 2.71
CA PHE A 187 -9.65 11.66 2.74
C PHE A 187 -8.22 11.22 2.43
N GLN A 188 -7.79 10.08 2.97
CA GLN A 188 -6.47 9.52 2.68
C GLN A 188 -6.29 9.18 1.19
N VAL A 189 -7.29 8.57 0.56
CA VAL A 189 -7.32 8.33 -0.89
C VAL A 189 -7.29 9.64 -1.66
N ALA A 190 -8.10 10.63 -1.27
CA ALA A 190 -8.15 11.92 -1.94
C ALA A 190 -6.79 12.64 -1.91
N THR A 191 -6.10 12.66 -0.76
CA THR A 191 -4.75 13.24 -0.66
C THR A 191 -3.72 12.53 -1.54
N MET A 192 -3.87 11.22 -1.75
CA MET A 192 -3.01 10.48 -2.69
C MET A 192 -3.29 10.86 -4.14
N ILE A 193 -4.57 10.92 -4.54
CA ILE A 193 -4.98 11.33 -5.89
C ILE A 193 -4.50 12.75 -6.19
N PHE A 194 -4.70 13.68 -5.26
CA PHE A 194 -4.33 15.08 -5.41
C PHE A 194 -2.88 15.39 -5.02
N SER A 195 -2.04 14.37 -4.85
CA SER A 195 -0.63 14.61 -4.63
C SER A 195 0.04 15.18 -5.89
N PRO A 196 1.06 16.06 -5.76
CA PRO A 196 1.70 16.69 -6.91
C PRO A 196 2.54 15.75 -7.78
N THR A 197 2.87 14.58 -7.26
CA THR A 197 3.58 13.51 -7.97
C THR A 197 2.65 12.56 -8.70
N ALA A 198 1.33 12.60 -8.46
CA ALA A 198 0.38 11.67 -9.10
C ALA A 198 0.31 11.82 -10.62
N ILE A 199 0.58 13.01 -11.17
CA ILE A 199 0.60 13.24 -12.62
C ILE A 199 1.82 14.10 -12.95
N GLY A 200 2.67 13.61 -13.87
CA GLY A 200 3.93 14.24 -14.27
C GLY A 200 3.79 15.51 -15.12
N VAL A 201 2.76 16.34 -14.90
CA VAL A 201 2.50 17.57 -15.66
C VAL A 201 2.62 18.79 -14.74
N ASN A 202 3.37 19.82 -15.15
CA ASN A 202 3.62 21.02 -14.33
C ASN A 202 2.33 21.71 -13.85
N TYR A 203 1.32 21.79 -14.71
CA TYR A 203 0.02 22.36 -14.34
C TYR A 203 -0.70 21.56 -13.24
N TRP A 204 -0.55 20.23 -13.26
CA TRP A 204 -1.10 19.39 -12.19
C TRP A 204 -0.44 19.73 -10.87
N ARG A 205 0.89 19.82 -10.83
CA ARG A 205 1.67 20.12 -9.63
C ARG A 205 1.19 21.39 -8.93
N GLU A 206 0.86 22.44 -9.66
CA GLU A 206 0.39 23.71 -9.07
C GLU A 206 -1.02 23.56 -8.47
N ILE A 207 -1.94 22.95 -9.20
CA ILE A 207 -3.31 22.72 -8.72
C ILE A 207 -3.34 21.76 -7.55
N SER A 208 -2.61 20.67 -7.66
CA SER A 208 -2.59 19.56 -6.72
C SER A 208 -2.11 20.03 -5.35
N VAL A 209 -1.10 20.90 -5.27
CA VAL A 209 -0.64 21.49 -3.99
C VAL A 209 -1.78 22.25 -3.29
N VAL A 210 -2.57 23.02 -4.05
CA VAL A 210 -3.70 23.77 -3.48
C VAL A 210 -4.84 22.84 -3.08
N VAL A 211 -5.22 21.90 -3.96
CA VAL A 211 -6.33 20.98 -3.72
C VAL A 211 -6.00 20.01 -2.58
N ASP A 212 -4.79 19.44 -2.55
CA ASP A 212 -4.32 18.58 -1.46
C ASP A 212 -4.32 19.33 -0.12
N GLY A 213 -3.83 20.58 -0.10
CA GLY A 213 -3.91 21.45 1.07
C GLY A 213 -5.35 21.66 1.56
N LEU A 214 -6.30 21.85 0.65
CA LEU A 214 -7.73 21.95 0.99
C LEU A 214 -8.30 20.63 1.52
N VAL A 215 -7.92 19.49 0.94
CA VAL A 215 -8.34 18.16 1.39
C VAL A 215 -7.81 17.89 2.80
N MET A 216 -6.53 18.18 3.06
CA MET A 216 -5.92 18.05 4.38
C MET A 216 -6.57 19.00 5.40
N ALA A 217 -6.85 20.26 5.03
CA ALA A 217 -7.56 21.20 5.90
C ALA A 217 -8.98 20.72 6.22
N GLY A 218 -9.71 20.19 5.22
CA GLY A 218 -11.03 19.59 5.39
C GLY A 218 -11.00 18.37 6.30
N PHE A 219 -9.97 17.52 6.18
CA PHE A 219 -9.72 16.41 7.09
C PHE A 219 -9.50 16.88 8.52
N MET A 220 -8.64 17.90 8.73
CA MET A 220 -8.41 18.47 10.07
C MET A 220 -9.71 19.02 10.66
N LEU A 221 -10.49 19.77 9.89
CA LEU A 221 -11.78 20.30 10.31
C LEU A 221 -12.74 19.18 10.73
N TYR A 222 -12.79 18.09 9.95
CA TYR A 222 -13.61 16.92 10.28
C TYR A 222 -13.19 16.28 11.60
N VAL A 223 -11.88 16.09 11.82
CA VAL A 223 -11.34 15.53 13.08
C VAL A 223 -11.69 16.44 14.26
N PHE A 224 -11.48 17.75 14.15
CA PHE A 224 -11.83 18.72 15.18
C PHE A 224 -13.32 18.71 15.52
N LEU A 225 -14.20 18.73 14.50
CA LEU A 225 -15.65 18.71 14.70
C LEU A 225 -16.10 17.44 15.42
N LYS A 226 -15.49 16.30 15.09
CA LYS A 226 -15.79 15.01 15.69
C LYS A 226 -15.35 14.94 17.15
N LEU A 227 -14.17 15.47 17.47
CA LEU A 227 -13.66 15.61 18.84
C LEU A 227 -14.53 16.56 19.67
N TYR A 228 -14.91 17.71 19.10
CA TYR A 228 -15.73 18.72 19.75
C TYR A 228 -17.13 18.21 20.11
N ARG A 229 -17.73 17.38 19.24
CA ARG A 229 -19.04 16.75 19.51
C ARG A 229 -18.99 15.66 20.60
N GLY A 230 -17.84 15.41 21.23
CA GLY A 230 -17.71 14.46 22.33
C GLY A 230 -17.94 13.00 21.93
N GLY A 231 -17.87 12.68 20.62
CA GLY A 231 -18.08 11.33 20.14
C GLY A 231 -16.99 10.41 20.70
N PRO A 232 -17.33 9.27 21.33
CA PRO A 232 -16.32 8.41 21.90
C PRO A 232 -15.53 7.73 20.77
N LEU A 233 -14.21 7.82 20.85
CA LEU A 233 -13.28 7.26 19.87
C LEU A 233 -12.64 5.99 20.45
N ASN A 234 -12.49 4.98 19.60
CA ASN A 234 -11.67 3.82 19.94
C ASN A 234 -10.20 4.26 20.01
N ARG A 235 -9.43 3.78 20.99
CA ARG A 235 -8.00 4.06 21.13
C ARG A 235 -7.21 3.81 19.84
N ASN A 236 -7.52 2.73 19.12
CA ASN A 236 -6.87 2.42 17.83
C ASN A 236 -7.20 3.46 16.77
N PHE A 237 -8.43 3.96 16.76
CA PHE A 237 -8.85 5.00 15.84
C PHE A 237 -8.20 6.35 16.19
N THR A 238 -8.09 6.69 17.48
CA THR A 238 -7.37 7.90 17.94
C THR A 238 -5.89 7.84 17.57
N SER A 239 -5.21 6.72 17.83
CA SER A 239 -3.79 6.51 17.47
C SER A 239 -3.56 6.62 15.95
N TYR A 240 -4.49 6.07 15.17
CA TYR A 240 -4.47 6.19 13.72
C TYR A 240 -4.61 7.65 13.27
N LEU A 241 -5.57 8.40 13.83
CA LEU A 241 -5.75 9.82 13.51
C LEU A 241 -4.50 10.64 13.83
N TYR A 242 -3.88 10.41 15.00
CA TYR A 242 -2.62 11.08 15.36
C TYR A 242 -1.50 10.79 14.37
N THR A 243 -1.31 9.53 14.01
CA THR A 243 -0.30 9.13 13.03
C THR A 243 -0.57 9.77 11.67
N LEU A 244 -1.83 9.80 11.22
CA LEU A 244 -2.20 10.40 9.93
C LEU A 244 -1.97 11.92 9.92
N VAL A 245 -2.32 12.63 11.01
CA VAL A 245 -2.04 14.07 11.17
C VAL A 245 -0.54 14.36 11.11
N LEU A 246 0.27 13.53 11.79
CA LEU A 246 1.72 13.66 11.77
C LEU A 246 2.28 13.44 10.37
N ILE A 247 1.80 12.42 9.65
CA ILE A 247 2.19 12.17 8.25
C ILE A 247 1.83 13.37 7.37
N TYR A 248 0.63 13.95 7.49
CA TYR A 248 0.25 15.14 6.72
C TYR A 248 1.10 16.36 7.05
N ALA A 249 1.51 16.55 8.31
CA ALA A 249 2.47 17.59 8.65
C ALA A 249 3.81 17.38 7.94
N PHE A 250 4.33 16.14 7.92
CA PHE A 250 5.56 15.81 7.19
C PHE A 250 5.40 15.94 5.68
N MET A 251 4.24 15.61 5.09
CA MET A 251 3.96 15.85 3.68
C MET A 251 4.03 17.33 3.33
N MET A 252 3.39 18.20 4.12
CA MET A 252 3.41 19.64 3.91
C MET A 252 4.82 20.22 4.04
N ILE A 253 5.58 19.80 5.06
CA ILE A 253 7.00 20.18 5.20
C ILE A 253 7.79 19.64 4.00
N GLY A 254 7.51 18.43 3.54
CA GLY A 254 8.11 17.81 2.36
C GLY A 254 7.90 18.63 1.10
N ILE A 255 6.69 19.13 0.86
CA ILE A 255 6.39 20.02 -0.28
C ILE A 255 7.21 21.32 -0.18
N LEU A 256 7.28 21.94 1.02
CA LEU A 256 8.08 23.16 1.20
C LEU A 256 9.58 22.93 0.98
N VAL A 257 10.12 21.81 1.49
CA VAL A 257 11.51 21.40 1.26
C VAL A 257 11.76 21.13 -0.22
N TRP A 258 10.82 20.48 -0.90
CA TRP A 258 10.92 20.20 -2.33
C TRP A 258 10.97 21.48 -3.15
N VAL A 259 10.10 22.46 -2.88
CA VAL A 259 10.08 23.75 -3.58
C VAL A 259 11.40 24.53 -3.37
N THR A 260 12.01 24.44 -2.19
CA THR A 260 13.21 25.22 -1.83
C THR A 260 14.52 24.55 -2.21
N THR A 261 14.61 23.22 -2.12
CA THR A 261 15.86 22.46 -2.31
C THR A 261 15.85 21.57 -3.54
N SER A 262 14.72 21.47 -4.26
CA SER A 262 14.48 20.51 -5.35
C SER A 262 14.60 19.03 -4.93
N SER A 263 14.61 18.73 -3.62
CA SER A 263 14.66 17.36 -3.10
C SER A 263 13.26 16.84 -2.77
N GLU A 264 12.85 15.76 -3.43
CA GLU A 264 11.53 15.10 -3.27
C GLU A 264 11.48 14.10 -2.12
N LEU A 265 12.64 13.75 -1.55
CA LEU A 265 12.81 12.60 -0.66
C LEU A 265 11.88 12.64 0.57
N LEU A 266 11.75 13.78 1.23
CA LEU A 266 10.89 13.90 2.41
C LEU A 266 9.41 13.70 2.06
N PHE A 267 9.01 14.22 0.89
CA PHE A 267 7.65 14.06 0.40
C PHE A 267 7.36 12.59 0.02
N SER A 268 8.25 11.95 -0.75
CA SER A 268 8.12 10.53 -1.12
C SER A 268 8.09 9.60 0.10
N LEU A 269 8.90 9.85 1.12
CA LEU A 269 8.87 9.09 2.38
C LEU A 269 7.55 9.27 3.14
N SER A 270 6.99 10.48 3.09
CA SER A 270 5.71 10.77 3.75
C SER A 270 4.55 10.08 3.04
N LEU A 271 4.56 10.03 1.70
CA LEU A 271 3.62 9.24 0.91
C LEU A 271 3.71 7.75 1.26
N LEU A 272 4.92 7.19 1.35
CA LEU A 272 5.10 5.78 1.75
C LEU A 272 4.59 5.52 3.17
N ALA A 273 4.85 6.42 4.12
CA ALA A 273 4.33 6.31 5.47
C ALA A 273 2.80 6.32 5.49
N GLN A 274 2.18 7.16 4.65
CA GLN A 274 0.73 7.17 4.45
C GLN A 274 0.23 5.83 3.91
N MET A 275 0.90 5.25 2.91
CA MET A 275 0.53 3.94 2.34
C MET A 275 0.62 2.81 3.36
N VAL A 276 1.71 2.75 4.14
CA VAL A 276 1.88 1.76 5.22
C VAL A 276 0.74 1.88 6.24
N LEU A 277 0.38 3.11 6.60
CA LEU A 277 -0.73 3.35 7.53
C LEU A 277 -2.08 2.93 6.93
N TYR A 278 -2.28 3.13 5.63
CA TYR A 278 -3.47 2.67 4.90
C TYR A 278 -3.59 1.15 4.89
N PHE A 279 -2.54 0.43 4.48
CA PHE A 279 -2.60 -1.03 4.40
C PHE A 279 -2.81 -1.72 5.75
N ARG A 280 -2.35 -1.08 6.83
CA ARG A 280 -2.70 -1.53 8.18
C ARG A 280 -4.21 -1.54 8.42
N VAL A 281 -4.94 -0.56 7.90
CA VAL A 281 -6.41 -0.51 7.99
C VAL A 281 -7.05 -1.60 7.15
N GLU A 282 -6.55 -1.79 5.93
CA GLU A 282 -7.08 -2.77 5.00
C GLU A 282 -6.93 -4.20 5.50
N LEU A 283 -5.81 -4.53 6.15
CA LEU A 283 -5.54 -5.87 6.70
C LEU A 283 -6.19 -6.13 8.07
N GLU A 284 -6.58 -5.08 8.81
CA GLU A 284 -7.14 -5.18 10.16
C GLU A 284 -8.41 -4.31 10.41
N PRO A 285 -9.44 -4.35 9.55
CA PRO A 285 -10.60 -3.47 9.72
C PRO A 285 -11.36 -3.70 11.03
N SER A 286 -11.36 -4.92 11.56
CA SER A 286 -11.96 -5.30 12.85
C SER A 286 -11.39 -4.55 14.07
N THR A 287 -10.13 -4.11 14.03
CA THR A 287 -9.51 -3.43 15.18
C THR A 287 -10.11 -2.04 15.45
N PHE A 288 -10.81 -1.48 14.45
CA PHE A 288 -11.46 -0.17 14.52
C PHE A 288 -12.94 -0.24 14.91
N THR A 289 -13.54 -1.44 14.93
CA THR A 289 -14.93 -1.68 15.36
C THR A 289 -15.04 -2.05 16.85
N ALA A 290 -13.93 -2.34 17.52
CA ALA A 290 -13.89 -2.83 18.90
C ALA A 290 -14.51 -1.88 19.96
N ARG A 291 -15.06 -2.51 21.01
CA ARG A 291 -16.00 -1.97 22.02
C ARG A 291 -15.43 -0.93 23.00
N GLU A 292 -14.11 -0.78 23.08
CA GLU A 292 -13.45 0.18 23.98
C GLU A 292 -13.54 1.61 23.44
N LYS A 293 -14.73 2.19 23.60
CA LYS A 293 -15.06 3.57 23.25
C LYS A 293 -14.72 4.46 24.43
N ARG A 294 -13.61 5.20 24.36
CA ARG A 294 -13.21 6.16 25.41
C ARG A 294 -13.52 7.58 24.93
N SER A 295 -14.17 8.38 25.77
CA SER A 295 -14.35 9.80 25.47
C SER A 295 -13.03 10.52 25.69
N TRP A 296 -12.60 11.32 24.70
CA TRP A 296 -11.41 12.17 24.78
C TRP A 296 -11.47 13.13 25.98
N LEU A 297 -12.67 13.65 26.30
CA LEU A 297 -12.89 14.57 27.43
C LEU A 297 -12.63 13.93 28.80
N LEU A 298 -12.65 12.60 28.89
CA LEU A 298 -12.44 11.85 30.13
C LEU A 298 -10.99 11.36 30.30
N ASP A 299 -10.09 11.65 29.35
CA ASP A 299 -8.69 11.30 29.48
C ASP A 299 -7.99 12.38 30.33
N ALA A 300 -7.74 12.03 31.60
CA ALA A 300 -7.30 12.93 32.67
C ALA A 300 -5.99 13.68 32.41
N LYS A 301 -5.27 13.38 31.32
CA LYS A 301 -4.03 14.05 30.94
C LYS A 301 -4.24 15.45 30.36
N TRP A 302 -5.45 15.79 29.92
CA TRP A 302 -5.80 17.11 29.37
C TRP A 302 -6.75 17.91 30.26
N SER A 303 -7.48 17.25 31.16
CA SER A 303 -8.46 17.93 32.05
C SER A 303 -7.85 18.45 33.35
N PHE A 304 -6.57 18.18 33.60
CA PHE A 304 -5.83 18.70 34.75
C PHE A 304 -4.45 19.20 34.32
N GLN A 305 -4.45 20.38 33.68
CA GLN A 305 -3.36 21.36 33.74
C GLN A 305 -3.97 22.75 33.88
#